data_AF-A0A7L4G3I9-F1
#
_entry.id   AF-A0A7L4G3I9-F1
#
_cell.length_a   1.000
_cell.length_b   1.000
_cell.length_c   1.000
_cell.angle_alpha   90.00
_cell.angle_beta   90.00
_cell.angle_gamma   90.00
#
_symmetry.space_group_name_H-M   'P 1'
#
loop_
_entity.id
_entity.type
_entity.pdbx_description
1 polymer ?
#
loop_
_entity_poly.entity_id
_entity_poly.type
_entity_poly.pdbx_seq_one_letter_code
_entity_poly.pdbx_strand_id
1 'polypeptide(L)'
;QDESCMYSPSGKAAKCRGYREIPQGNEKALKRAVARVGPVSVGIDASLPSFQFYSRGVYYDESCNAENINHAVLAVGYGAQKGAKHWIIKNRYGGAAWGWFLLSRALPAAQFFLVLCSWGTEWGNKGYVLLARNMNNACGIANLASFPKM
;
A
#
# COMPACT_ATOMS: atom_id res chain seq x y z
N GLN A 1 23.53 10.04 -6.59
CA GLN A 1 24.71 9.23 -6.91
C GLN A 1 24.19 7.85 -7.19
N ASP A 2 24.49 7.29 -8.36
CA ASP A 2 24.05 5.93 -8.70
C ASP A 2 25.09 4.96 -8.15
N GLU A 3 24.69 4.16 -7.17
CA GLU A 3 25.50 3.06 -6.65
C GLU A 3 25.49 1.88 -7.63
N SER A 4 26.59 1.13 -7.69
CA SER A 4 26.67 -0.06 -8.52
C SER A 4 25.79 -1.20 -7.98
N CYS A 5 25.14 -1.95 -8.85
CA CYS A 5 24.30 -3.09 -8.48
C CYS A 5 25.15 -4.22 -7.85
N MET A 6 24.88 -4.54 -6.58
CA MET A 6 25.57 -5.60 -5.82
C MET A 6 24.76 -6.90 -5.73
N TYR A 7 23.97 -7.24 -6.75
CA TYR A 7 23.19 -8.47 -6.76
C TYR A 7 24.10 -9.72 -6.75
N SER A 8 23.87 -10.62 -5.80
CA SER A 8 24.56 -11.91 -5.72
C SER A 8 23.57 -13.08 -5.88
N PRO A 9 23.82 -14.04 -6.80
CA PRO A 9 23.01 -15.24 -6.95
C PRO A 9 22.90 -16.09 -5.68
N SER A 10 23.90 -16.05 -4.78
CA SER A 10 23.90 -16.80 -3.52
C SER A 10 22.96 -16.20 -2.47
N GLY A 11 22.64 -14.91 -2.56
CA GLY A 11 21.72 -14.19 -1.67
C GLY A 11 20.25 -14.21 -2.12
N LYS A 12 19.91 -15.02 -3.12
CA LYS A 12 18.57 -15.07 -3.72
C LYS A 12 17.53 -15.65 -2.74
N ALA A 13 16.65 -14.80 -2.23
CA ALA A 13 15.60 -15.18 -1.28
C ALA A 13 14.25 -15.53 -1.92
N ALA A 14 13.96 -15.06 -3.14
CA ALA A 14 12.70 -15.30 -3.83
C ALA A 14 12.87 -15.31 -5.36
N LYS A 15 11.87 -15.84 -6.07
CA LYS A 15 11.74 -15.76 -7.54
C LYS A 15 10.39 -15.15 -7.89
N CYS A 16 10.35 -14.39 -8.97
CA CYS A 16 9.14 -13.82 -9.54
C CYS A 16 8.96 -14.41 -10.95
N ARG A 17 7.83 -15.06 -11.21
CA ARG A 17 7.46 -15.66 -12.50
C ARG A 17 6.69 -14.68 -13.39
N GLY A 18 6.38 -13.49 -12.90
CA GLY A 18 5.68 -12.43 -13.62
C GLY A 18 4.81 -11.61 -12.68
N TYR A 19 3.92 -10.81 -13.23
CA TYR A 19 2.99 -10.00 -12.44
C TYR A 19 1.59 -10.02 -13.07
N ARG A 20 0.62 -9.51 -12.33
CA ARG A 20 -0.72 -9.24 -12.83
C ARG A 20 -1.13 -7.84 -12.44
N GLU A 21 -1.70 -7.15 -13.40
CA GLU A 21 -2.33 -5.85 -13.22
C GLU A 21 -3.82 -6.05 -12.93
N ILE A 22 -4.35 -5.17 -12.11
CA ILE A 22 -5.78 -5.06 -11.84
C ILE A 22 -6.35 -4.07 -12.87
N PRO A 23 -7.56 -4.32 -13.41
CA PRO A 23 -8.19 -3.38 -14.34
C PRO A 23 -8.26 -1.96 -13.77
N GLN A 24 -7.84 -0.99 -14.58
CA GLN A 24 -7.75 0.42 -14.19
C GLN A 24 -9.08 0.94 -13.63
N GLY A 25 -9.00 1.65 -12.50
CA GLY A 25 -10.15 2.24 -11.80
C GLY A 25 -11.07 1.23 -11.09
N ASN A 26 -10.78 -0.08 -11.16
CA ASN A 26 -11.68 -1.10 -10.65
C ASN A 26 -11.40 -1.46 -9.18
N GLU A 27 -11.91 -0.63 -8.26
CA GLU A 27 -11.80 -0.86 -6.81
C GLU A 27 -12.38 -2.22 -6.36
N LYS A 28 -13.39 -2.76 -7.08
CA LYS A 28 -13.98 -4.08 -6.78
C LYS A 28 -13.00 -5.21 -7.12
N ALA A 29 -12.29 -5.11 -8.24
CA ALA A 29 -11.24 -6.05 -8.62
C ALA A 29 -10.04 -5.94 -7.67
N LEU A 30 -9.65 -4.72 -7.30
CA LEU A 30 -8.62 -4.50 -6.28
C LEU A 30 -8.98 -5.16 -4.95
N LYS A 31 -10.22 -5.00 -4.49
CA LYS A 31 -10.71 -5.63 -3.25
C LYS A 31 -10.58 -7.15 -3.31
N ARG A 32 -10.98 -7.74 -4.43
CA ARG A 32 -10.88 -9.20 -4.66
C ARG A 32 -9.42 -9.66 -4.69
N ALA A 33 -8.54 -8.89 -5.32
CA ALA A 33 -7.11 -9.19 -5.36
C ALA A 33 -6.51 -9.15 -3.94
N VAL A 34 -6.78 -8.10 -3.16
CA VAL A 34 -6.31 -7.98 -1.77
C VAL A 34 -6.80 -9.15 -0.91
N ALA A 35 -8.06 -9.56 -1.07
CA ALA A 35 -8.63 -10.67 -0.30
C ALA A 35 -8.07 -12.05 -0.68
N ARG A 36 -7.77 -12.28 -1.96
CA ARG A 36 -7.39 -13.61 -2.48
C ARG A 36 -5.89 -13.82 -2.58
N VAL A 37 -5.15 -12.77 -2.89
CA VAL A 37 -3.70 -12.83 -3.13
C VAL A 37 -2.93 -12.35 -1.90
N GLY A 38 -3.46 -11.34 -1.20
CA GLY A 38 -2.76 -10.65 -0.12
C GLY A 38 -2.36 -9.23 -0.54
N PRO A 39 -1.25 -8.67 -0.01
CA PRO A 39 -0.86 -7.29 -0.30
C PRO A 39 -0.70 -7.00 -1.79
N VAL A 40 -1.20 -5.84 -2.23
CA VAL A 40 -1.18 -5.37 -3.63
C VAL A 40 -0.46 -4.03 -3.70
N SER A 41 0.49 -3.89 -4.63
CA SER A 41 1.14 -2.62 -4.92
C SER A 41 0.17 -1.70 -5.64
N VAL A 42 0.02 -0.47 -5.16
CA VAL A 42 -0.91 0.52 -5.74
C VAL A 42 -0.23 1.89 -5.87
N GLY A 43 -0.57 2.62 -6.91
CA GLY A 43 -0.20 4.02 -7.08
C GLY A 43 -1.30 4.95 -6.56
N ILE A 44 -0.91 6.05 -5.94
CA ILE A 44 -1.80 7.13 -5.48
C ILE A 44 -1.22 8.50 -5.83
N ASP A 45 -2.08 9.52 -5.81
CA ASP A 45 -1.66 10.91 -5.69
C ASP A 45 -1.36 11.25 -4.22
N ALA A 46 -0.11 11.62 -3.93
CA ALA A 46 0.37 12.05 -2.63
C ALA A 46 0.88 13.50 -2.64
N SER A 47 0.54 14.29 -3.68
CA SER A 47 1.02 15.66 -3.85
C SER A 47 0.45 16.64 -2.82
N LEU A 48 -0.74 16.35 -2.29
CA LEU A 48 -1.46 17.26 -1.41
C LEU A 48 -0.82 17.40 -0.02
N PRO A 49 -0.74 18.62 0.55
CA PRO A 49 -0.33 18.82 1.93
C PRO A 49 -1.21 18.08 2.94
N SER A 50 -2.50 17.90 2.64
CA SER A 50 -3.43 17.13 3.48
C SER A 50 -3.00 15.66 3.62
N PHE A 51 -2.40 15.09 2.57
CA PHE A 51 -1.79 13.78 2.62
C PHE A 51 -0.50 13.82 3.44
N GLN A 52 0.40 14.76 3.17
CA GLN A 52 1.69 14.87 3.87
C GLN A 52 1.55 15.02 5.40
N PHE A 53 0.53 15.73 5.87
CA PHE A 53 0.25 15.92 7.30
C PHE A 53 -0.84 14.99 7.86
N TYR A 54 -1.23 13.96 7.11
CA TYR A 54 -2.18 12.97 7.60
C TYR A 54 -1.67 12.32 8.90
N SER A 55 -2.57 12.15 9.87
CA SER A 55 -2.25 11.53 11.17
C SER A 55 -3.24 10.43 11.58
N ARG A 56 -4.54 10.63 11.37
CA ARG A 56 -5.59 9.69 11.80
C ARG A 56 -6.87 9.85 10.96
N GLY A 57 -7.76 8.86 11.07
CA GLY A 57 -9.06 8.86 10.41
C GLY A 57 -9.03 8.29 9.00
N VAL A 58 -10.16 8.34 8.30
CA VAL A 58 -10.22 7.96 6.88
C VAL A 58 -9.87 9.18 6.05
N TYR A 59 -8.74 9.15 5.36
CA TYR A 59 -8.29 10.18 4.44
C TYR A 59 -9.18 10.20 3.20
N TYR A 60 -9.73 11.38 2.93
CA TYR A 60 -10.46 11.71 1.73
C TYR A 60 -10.21 13.19 1.45
N ASP A 61 -9.84 13.51 0.22
CA ASP A 61 -9.66 14.87 -0.24
C ASP A 61 -10.19 14.94 -1.68
N GLU A 62 -11.10 15.86 -1.94
CA GLU A 62 -11.69 16.06 -3.27
C GLU A 62 -10.69 16.63 -4.27
N SER A 63 -9.63 17.28 -3.78
CA SER A 63 -8.55 17.81 -4.62
C SER A 63 -7.56 16.74 -5.07
N CYS A 64 -7.73 15.48 -4.63
CA CYS A 64 -6.84 14.38 -5.00
C CYS A 64 -7.06 14.01 -6.46
N ASN A 65 -6.02 14.13 -7.29
CA ASN A 65 -6.14 13.92 -8.71
C ASN A 65 -5.84 12.46 -9.07
N ALA A 66 -6.88 11.70 -9.44
CA ALA A 66 -6.74 10.30 -9.84
C ALA A 66 -5.86 10.07 -11.08
N GLU A 67 -5.63 11.10 -11.89
CA GLU A 67 -4.76 11.04 -13.07
C GLU A 67 -3.30 11.36 -12.73
N ASN A 68 -3.03 12.03 -11.60
CA ASN A 68 -1.69 12.41 -11.18
C ASN A 68 -1.08 11.41 -10.19
N ILE A 69 -0.90 10.17 -10.63
CA ILE A 69 -0.28 9.15 -9.80
C ILE A 69 1.23 9.43 -9.69
N ASN A 70 1.68 9.78 -8.49
CA ASN A 70 3.06 10.20 -8.23
C ASN A 70 3.73 9.41 -7.11
N HIS A 71 2.99 8.55 -6.39
CA HIS A 71 3.52 7.83 -5.25
C HIS A 71 3.06 6.37 -5.23
N ALA A 72 3.98 5.46 -4.90
CA ALA A 72 3.72 4.02 -4.83
C ALA A 72 3.63 3.56 -3.37
N VAL A 73 2.55 2.86 -3.05
CA VAL A 73 2.22 2.37 -1.70
C VAL A 73 1.71 0.94 -1.75
N LEU A 74 1.52 0.32 -0.58
CA LEU A 74 1.07 -1.07 -0.48
C LEU A 74 -0.30 -1.18 0.19
N ALA A 75 -1.29 -1.64 -0.56
CA ALA A 75 -2.60 -1.98 -0.01
C ALA A 75 -2.51 -3.34 0.71
N VAL A 76 -2.58 -3.32 2.04
CA VAL A 76 -2.43 -4.54 2.88
C VAL A 76 -3.77 -5.09 3.38
N GLY A 77 -4.85 -4.32 3.21
CA GLY A 77 -6.18 -4.73 3.64
C GLY A 77 -7.23 -3.68 3.34
N TYR A 78 -8.47 -3.95 3.77
CA TYR A 78 -9.58 -3.02 3.69
C TYR A 78 -10.53 -3.25 4.87
N GLY A 79 -11.29 -2.21 5.22
CA GLY A 79 -12.20 -2.26 6.36
C GLY A 79 -13.37 -1.29 6.24
N ALA A 80 -14.05 -1.10 7.35
CA ALA A 80 -15.04 -0.06 7.57
C ALA A 80 -14.90 0.47 9.00
N GLN A 81 -14.89 1.78 9.17
CA GLN A 81 -14.82 2.45 10.47
C GLN A 81 -15.98 3.46 10.56
N LYS A 82 -16.86 3.31 11.55
CA LYS A 82 -18.03 4.20 11.77
C LYS A 82 -18.89 4.41 10.50
N GLY A 83 -19.08 3.35 9.70
CA GLY A 83 -19.82 3.41 8.43
C GLY A 83 -19.00 3.80 7.20
N ALA A 84 -17.81 4.40 7.37
CA ALA A 84 -16.92 4.77 6.28
C ALA A 84 -16.02 3.60 5.85
N LYS A 85 -16.15 3.18 4.59
CA LYS A 85 -15.32 2.13 3.99
C LYS A 85 -13.94 2.69 3.67
N HIS A 86 -12.89 1.94 3.97
CA HIS A 86 -11.51 2.37 3.74
C HIS A 86 -10.61 1.23 3.27
N TRP A 87 -9.50 1.62 2.62
CA TRP A 87 -8.31 0.83 2.36
C TRP A 87 -7.34 1.00 3.52
N ILE A 88 -6.63 -0.07 3.87
CA ILE A 88 -5.51 -0.01 4.83
C ILE A 88 -4.25 0.00 3.97
N ILE A 89 -3.61 1.17 3.89
CA ILE A 89 -2.46 1.39 3.05
C ILE A 89 -1.24 1.56 3.94
N LYS A 90 -0.21 0.79 3.66
CA LYS A 90 1.12 0.99 4.23
C LYS A 90 1.86 1.98 3.36
N ASN A 91 2.19 3.14 3.95
CA ASN A 91 3.00 4.18 3.33
C ASN A 91 4.37 4.22 4.00
N ARG A 92 5.40 4.71 3.31
CA ARG A 92 6.67 5.05 3.95
C ARG A 92 7.04 6.51 3.68
N TYR A 93 7.11 7.30 4.76
CA TYR A 93 7.93 8.49 4.85
C TYR A 93 9.15 8.16 5.72
N GLY A 94 10.35 8.57 5.31
CA GLY A 94 11.59 8.27 6.03
C GLY A 94 11.62 8.98 7.39
N GLY A 95 11.55 8.22 8.48
CA GLY A 95 11.66 8.70 9.86
C GLY A 95 11.80 7.52 10.81
N ALA A 96 12.98 7.33 11.39
CA ALA A 96 13.38 6.13 12.12
C ALA A 96 12.67 6.00 13.47
N ALA A 97 11.89 4.93 13.67
CA ALA A 97 11.47 4.54 15.01
C ALA A 97 11.25 3.03 15.14
N TRP A 98 11.77 2.49 16.23
CA TRP A 98 11.78 1.07 16.60
C TRP A 98 10.54 0.74 17.42
N GLY A 99 9.77 -0.26 17.02
CA GLY A 99 8.62 -0.73 17.80
C GLY A 99 8.08 -2.06 17.31
N TRP A 100 8.01 -3.03 18.21
CA TRP A 100 7.39 -4.34 18.00
C TRP A 100 5.89 -4.21 18.27
N PHE A 101 5.03 -4.54 17.31
CA PHE A 101 3.61 -4.77 17.57
C PHE A 101 3.10 -6.00 16.82
N LEU A 102 2.62 -6.96 17.60
CA LEU A 102 1.83 -8.10 17.18
C LEU A 102 0.46 -7.64 16.70
N LEU A 103 0.14 -7.87 15.43
CA LEU A 103 -1.26 -7.95 14.98
C LEU A 103 -1.83 -9.24 15.58
N SER A 104 -2.52 -9.13 16.70
CA SER A 104 -3.27 -10.25 17.25
C SER A 104 -4.42 -10.59 16.30
N ARG A 105 -4.25 -11.75 15.65
CA ARG A 105 -5.31 -12.69 15.24
C ARG A 105 -6.10 -12.33 13.97
N ALA A 106 -5.55 -12.76 12.82
CA ALA A 106 -6.14 -13.79 11.96
C ALA A 106 -5.42 -13.79 10.59
N LEU A 107 -4.63 -14.84 10.32
CA LEU A 107 -4.54 -15.60 9.07
C LEU A 107 -3.36 -16.58 9.22
N PRO A 108 -3.60 -17.90 9.35
CA PRO A 108 -2.53 -18.87 9.50
C PRO A 108 -1.85 -19.12 8.14
N ALA A 109 -0.52 -19.24 8.17
CA ALA A 109 0.33 -19.75 7.10
C ALA A 109 0.18 -19.06 5.74
N ALA A 110 0.72 -17.85 5.63
CA ALA A 110 1.12 -17.33 4.34
C ALA A 110 2.54 -16.77 4.44
N GLN A 111 3.48 -17.56 3.89
CA GLN A 111 4.89 -17.23 3.83
C GLN A 111 5.08 -16.19 2.72
N PHE A 112 4.87 -14.92 3.07
CA PHE A 112 5.05 -13.80 2.16
C PHE A 112 6.45 -13.23 2.33
N PHE A 113 7.21 -13.18 1.24
CA PHE A 113 8.33 -12.25 1.12
C PHE A 113 7.76 -10.86 0.90
N LEU A 114 7.42 -10.22 2.02
CA LEU A 114 7.25 -8.79 2.05
C LEU A 114 8.64 -8.23 1.72
N VAL A 115 8.84 -7.68 0.52
CA VAL A 115 9.97 -6.75 0.26
C VAL A 115 9.63 -5.50 1.06
N LEU A 116 9.78 -5.62 2.38
CA LEU A 116 9.77 -4.55 3.35
C LEU A 116 11.04 -3.78 3.10
N CYS A 117 10.94 -2.87 2.17
CA CYS A 117 11.93 -1.85 2.10
C CYS A 117 11.73 -1.00 3.38
N SER A 118 12.85 -0.75 4.05
CA SER A 118 13.04 -0.50 5.49
C SER A 118 12.41 0.76 6.12
N TRP A 119 11.54 0.54 7.12
CA TRP A 119 11.24 1.32 8.35
C TRP A 119 11.10 2.87 8.33
N GLY A 120 9.90 3.32 8.74
CA GLY A 120 9.67 4.59 9.44
C GLY A 120 8.23 4.70 9.97
N THR A 121 8.03 5.04 11.25
CA THR A 121 6.71 5.01 11.93
C THR A 121 6.18 6.39 12.34
N GLU A 122 6.89 7.46 11.99
CA GLU A 122 6.57 8.82 12.46
C GLU A 122 5.41 9.48 11.71
N TRP A 123 5.14 9.00 10.49
CA TRP A 123 4.11 9.55 9.63
C TRP A 123 2.79 8.80 9.74
N GLY A 124 1.66 9.51 9.70
CA GLY A 124 0.33 8.90 9.72
C GLY A 124 0.03 8.16 11.02
N ASN A 125 -0.74 7.08 10.91
CA ASN A 125 -1.04 6.19 12.02
C ASN A 125 0.01 5.07 12.06
N LYS A 126 1.24 5.41 12.50
CA LYS A 126 2.40 4.49 12.57
C LYS A 126 2.85 3.95 11.21
N GLY A 127 2.90 4.80 10.19
CA GLY A 127 3.25 4.44 8.81
C GLY A 127 2.06 3.92 7.97
N TYR A 128 0.84 4.01 8.49
CA TYR A 128 -0.37 3.62 7.77
C TYR A 128 -1.29 4.81 7.52
N VAL A 129 -1.96 4.78 6.38
CA VAL A 129 -3.07 5.67 6.04
C VAL A 129 -4.30 4.84 5.74
N LEU A 130 -5.45 5.27 6.27
CA LEU A 130 -6.74 4.71 5.88
C LEU A 130 -7.26 5.57 4.74
N LEU A 131 -7.26 5.09 3.50
CA LEU A 131 -7.78 5.85 2.36
C LEU A 131 -9.25 5.52 2.12
N ALA A 132 -10.07 6.52 1.78
CA ALA A 132 -11.46 6.30 1.41
C ALA A 132 -11.60 5.25 0.28
N ARG A 133 -12.56 4.35 0.45
CA ARG A 133 -12.83 3.25 -0.49
C ARG A 133 -14.24 3.35 -1.05
N ASN A 134 -14.37 3.05 -2.34
CA ASN A 134 -15.60 3.18 -3.11
C ASN A 134 -16.10 4.63 -3.15
N MET A 135 -15.17 5.59 -3.18
CA MET A 135 -15.45 7.03 -3.29
C MET A 135 -14.84 7.55 -4.59
N ASN A 136 -15.41 7.10 -5.72
CA ASN A 136 -14.98 7.46 -7.06
C ASN A 136 -13.47 7.25 -7.31
N ASN A 137 -12.91 6.11 -6.87
CA ASN A 137 -11.47 5.82 -7.00
C ASN A 137 -10.58 6.94 -6.44
N ALA A 138 -10.85 7.32 -5.18
CA ALA A 138 -10.14 8.39 -4.48
C ALA A 138 -8.62 8.27 -4.63
N CYS A 139 -7.97 9.38 -4.99
CA CYS A 139 -6.53 9.47 -5.28
C CYS A 139 -6.01 8.50 -6.35
N GLY A 140 -6.90 7.92 -7.15
CA GLY A 140 -6.57 6.99 -8.22
C GLY A 140 -6.00 5.64 -7.75
N ILE A 141 -6.31 5.21 -6.52
CA ILE A 141 -5.75 3.99 -5.92
C ILE A 141 -5.86 2.72 -6.79
N ALA A 142 -6.91 2.59 -7.60
CA ALA A 142 -7.11 1.45 -8.48
C ALA A 142 -6.62 1.70 -9.91
N ASN A 143 -5.97 2.83 -10.22
CA ASN A 143 -5.49 3.13 -11.57
C ASN A 143 -4.20 2.39 -11.92
N LEU A 144 -3.27 2.29 -10.97
CA LEU A 144 -2.02 1.56 -11.13
C LEU A 144 -1.87 0.54 -10.01
N ALA A 145 -2.53 -0.60 -10.15
CA ALA A 145 -2.52 -1.66 -9.14
C ALA A 145 -2.02 -2.99 -9.71
N SER A 146 -1.03 -3.59 -9.05
CA SER A 146 -0.43 -4.85 -9.51
C SER A 146 0.09 -5.72 -8.36
N PHE A 147 0.23 -7.02 -8.63
CA PHE A 147 0.80 -7.96 -7.68
C PHE A 147 1.71 -8.98 -8.40
N PRO A 148 2.80 -9.42 -7.74
CA PRO A 148 3.71 -10.40 -8.32
C PRO A 148 3.06 -11.80 -8.32
N LYS A 149 3.51 -12.61 -9.28
CA LYS A 149 3.31 -14.06 -9.31
C LYS A 149 4.65 -14.69 -8.97
N MET A 150 4.72 -15.39 -7.84
CA MET A 150 5.93 -16.14 -7.44
C MET A 150 5.98 -17.53 -8.09
#